data_AF-A0A183SHX3-F1
#
_entry.id   AF-A0A183SHX3-F1
#
_cell.length_a   1.000
_cell.length_b   1.000
_cell.length_c   1.000
_cell.angle_alpha   90.00
_cell.angle_beta   90.00
_cell.angle_gamma   90.00
#
_symmetry.space_group_name_H-M   'P 1'
#
loop_
_entity.id
_entity.type
_entity.pdbx_description
1 polymer ?
#
loop_
_entity_poly.entity_id
_entity_poly.type
_entity_poly.pdbx_seq_one_letter_code
_entity_poly.pdbx_strand_id
1 'polypeptide(L)'
;MNLYQQMPFSHFTEEFFELCRYSLISAERSPYRERTVDFIVRFVLQASKHSNSTCDETSTKNQLLIKTFLFCAKVITLLSRIVTDGTHTTELSTPNFLPLNSSTSFFFKYHECVDPAPRFRCTQIIQKLLQAMGADECLPVELLDIIQRVLLRRSQDIKVSIASQDSLLLSWDTVIHRFLSFLRTLSLKHTVRIQSIHGLCRLQDPTNKDCPVVANLLWLARHDIPEVRRTALAALVLTTVTLPCVVERCRDVSDSVRKTAYGILAERSILRPLSIAKRIAIIQDGLKDTSREFPLFTPYSDYQPHRLRSLLVHFWEVRKAAEELVLAWFKAVDQDPILLLRRLDTEGVPQTSRLCLERLLQNLDAATLKSVFKKWSEEYLDERLVRGLSLVAIYPPRRLPKPEKCSVECVFFWRVAAEYLLQRPTKKEDENGPSPDECSAILESIMPSVSDYVEYRYLTQIHGAGPRKITANTAYSDLENHRVNGLLELLQADLDYNENIMEAECVLEHVFHFCDSLDLSDEFGRRRLYDVVRNWLVNPNVPASLTAFLLKLYFNIEISVVRLCDLPTLCSVYYLYLRAPDWFSRAKLAIIYGTLRIHFAYQQRD
;
A
#
# COMPACT_ATOMS: atom_id res chain seq x y z
N MET A 1 58.59 -11.35 13.68
CA MET A 1 57.16 -11.29 13.34
C MET A 1 56.35 -12.29 14.19
N ASN A 2 56.58 -12.34 15.52
CA ASN A 2 55.94 -13.29 16.47
C ASN A 2 55.33 -12.60 17.71
N LEU A 3 55.25 -11.26 17.73
CA LEU A 3 54.85 -10.49 18.92
C LEU A 3 53.48 -10.93 19.47
N TYR A 4 52.51 -11.15 18.59
CA TYR A 4 51.15 -11.53 18.96
C TYR A 4 50.95 -13.03 19.21
N GLN A 5 51.92 -13.88 18.86
CA GLN A 5 51.82 -15.33 19.12
C GLN A 5 52.17 -15.70 20.56
N GLN A 6 52.97 -14.88 21.24
CA GLN A 6 53.42 -15.10 22.63
C GLN A 6 52.74 -14.17 23.64
N MET A 7 51.96 -13.19 23.17
CA MET A 7 51.30 -12.21 24.03
C MET A 7 50.07 -12.82 24.74
N PRO A 8 49.92 -12.63 26.07
CA PRO A 8 48.69 -12.99 26.78
C PRO A 8 47.46 -12.32 26.15
N PHE A 9 46.36 -13.05 26.02
CA PHE A 9 45.12 -12.53 25.43
C PHE A 9 44.61 -11.27 26.17
N SER A 10 44.83 -11.15 27.47
CA SER A 10 44.51 -9.94 28.24
C SER A 10 45.24 -8.71 27.72
N HIS A 11 46.57 -8.78 27.56
CA HIS A 11 47.39 -7.69 27.04
C HIS A 11 47.03 -7.34 25.59
N PHE A 12 46.79 -8.36 24.76
CA PHE A 12 46.26 -8.13 23.41
C PHE A 12 44.95 -7.34 23.44
N THR A 13 43.99 -7.76 24.28
CA THR A 13 42.69 -7.08 24.36
C THR A 13 42.81 -5.65 24.85
N GLU A 14 43.71 -5.38 25.79
CA GLU A 14 43.98 -4.02 26.28
C GLU A 14 44.53 -3.14 25.16
N GLU A 15 45.60 -3.57 24.49
CA GLU A 15 46.21 -2.82 23.38
C GLU A 15 45.23 -2.61 22.22
N PHE A 16 44.46 -3.65 21.87
CA PHE A 16 43.42 -3.57 20.84
C PHE A 16 42.35 -2.51 21.18
N PHE A 17 41.85 -2.50 22.42
CA PHE A 17 40.83 -1.52 22.82
C PHE A 17 41.41 -0.11 22.99
N GLU A 18 42.67 0.04 23.39
CA GLU A 18 43.36 1.34 23.37
C GLU A 18 43.39 1.91 21.95
N LEU A 19 43.76 1.10 20.96
CA LEU A 19 43.75 1.53 19.55
C LEU A 19 42.33 1.81 19.04
N CYS A 20 41.34 1.03 19.46
CA CYS A 20 39.94 1.27 19.10
C CYS A 20 39.44 2.63 19.59
N ARG A 21 39.94 3.17 20.72
CA ARG A 21 39.48 4.46 21.26
C ARG A 21 39.68 5.62 20.28
N TYR A 22 40.75 5.61 19.49
CA TYR A 22 41.00 6.66 18.48
C TYR A 22 39.91 6.72 17.40
N SER A 23 39.22 5.60 17.16
CA SER A 23 38.07 5.56 16.24
C SER A 23 36.78 6.12 16.86
N LEU A 24 36.70 6.22 18.19
CA LEU A 24 35.51 6.66 18.92
C LEU A 24 35.43 8.19 19.10
N ILE A 25 36.55 8.91 18.99
CA ILE A 25 36.67 10.34 19.33
C ILE A 25 35.93 11.25 18.32
N SER A 26 35.67 10.78 17.10
CA SER A 26 35.04 11.60 16.06
C SER A 26 33.85 10.91 15.41
N ALA A 27 32.76 11.68 15.26
CA ALA A 27 31.55 11.26 14.55
C ALA A 27 31.63 11.46 13.03
N GLU A 28 32.75 11.96 12.52
CA GLU A 28 32.97 12.24 11.10
C GLU A 28 32.85 10.96 10.25
N ARG A 29 31.90 10.92 9.30
CA ARG A 29 31.63 9.73 8.48
C ARG A 29 32.52 9.65 7.23
N SER A 30 33.81 9.97 7.36
CA SER A 30 34.76 9.83 6.26
C SER A 30 34.98 8.36 5.89
N PRO A 31 35.23 8.03 4.61
CA PRO A 31 35.41 6.64 4.19
C PRO A 31 36.49 5.89 4.98
N TYR A 32 37.55 6.58 5.41
CA TYR A 32 38.63 5.99 6.21
C TYR A 32 38.14 5.55 7.59
N ARG A 33 37.38 6.40 8.29
CA ARG A 33 36.86 6.08 9.62
C ARG A 33 35.81 4.97 9.57
N GLU A 34 34.92 5.00 8.58
CA GLU A 34 33.94 3.92 8.38
C GLU A 34 34.63 2.59 8.08
N ARG A 35 35.71 2.59 7.26
CA ARG A 35 36.54 1.39 7.04
C ARG A 35 37.20 0.88 8.32
N THR A 36 37.67 1.76 9.21
CA THR A 36 38.23 1.36 10.51
C THR A 36 37.16 0.69 11.38
N VAL A 37 35.96 1.25 11.46
CA VAL A 37 34.84 0.64 12.20
C VAL A 37 34.47 -0.73 11.61
N ASP A 38 34.37 -0.83 10.28
CA ASP A 38 34.10 -2.10 9.60
C ASP A 38 35.22 -3.12 9.81
N PHE A 39 36.48 -2.69 9.84
CA PHE A 39 37.62 -3.54 10.17
C PHE A 39 37.49 -4.10 11.59
N ILE A 40 37.20 -3.26 12.59
CA ILE A 40 37.01 -3.69 13.98
C ILE A 40 35.91 -4.77 14.05
N VAL A 41 34.76 -4.52 13.43
CA VAL A 41 33.62 -5.46 13.42
C VAL A 41 33.99 -6.79 12.77
N ARG A 42 34.56 -6.75 11.56
CA ARG A 42 34.94 -7.97 10.81
C ARG A 42 36.04 -8.75 11.53
N PHE A 43 37.03 -8.06 12.09
CA PHE A 43 38.12 -8.68 12.84
C PHE A 43 37.59 -9.40 14.08
N VAL A 44 36.75 -8.74 14.88
CA VAL A 44 36.16 -9.32 16.10
C VAL A 44 35.33 -10.57 15.77
N LEU A 45 34.52 -10.52 14.71
CA LEU A 45 33.70 -11.68 14.28
C LEU A 45 34.56 -12.82 13.75
N GLN A 46 35.57 -12.54 12.92
CA GLN A 46 36.45 -13.58 12.37
C GLN A 46 37.28 -14.24 13.47
N ALA A 47 37.78 -13.46 14.43
CA ALA A 47 38.50 -13.96 15.58
C ALA A 47 37.62 -14.86 16.48
N SER A 48 36.30 -14.68 16.44
CA SER A 48 35.33 -15.50 17.17
C SER A 48 34.98 -16.81 16.41
N LYS A 49 35.01 -16.81 15.07
CA LYS A 49 34.59 -17.94 14.22
C LYS A 49 35.61 -19.08 14.07
N HIS A 50 36.91 -18.85 14.26
CA HIS A 50 37.96 -19.85 14.02
C HIS A 50 38.06 -20.99 15.06
N SER A 51 36.96 -21.38 15.72
CA SER A 51 36.96 -22.37 16.79
C SER A 51 36.08 -23.60 16.50
N ASN A 52 36.56 -24.49 15.63
CA ASN A 52 35.94 -25.81 15.45
C ASN A 52 36.11 -26.67 16.71
N SER A 53 35.08 -26.74 17.57
CA SER A 53 34.73 -27.90 18.41
C SER A 53 33.60 -27.50 19.36
N THR A 54 32.46 -28.20 19.21
CA THR A 54 31.39 -28.50 20.20
C THR A 54 31.02 -27.45 21.24
N CYS A 55 29.73 -27.10 21.29
CA CYS A 55 29.09 -26.32 22.35
C CYS A 55 29.57 -26.74 23.75
N ASP A 56 30.46 -25.94 24.35
CA ASP A 56 30.73 -25.92 25.78
C ASP A 56 30.53 -24.47 26.24
N GLU A 57 29.61 -24.28 27.17
CA GLU A 57 29.16 -22.98 27.69
C GLU A 57 30.27 -22.17 28.41
N THR A 58 31.44 -22.76 28.64
CA THR A 58 32.62 -22.15 29.28
C THR A 58 33.77 -21.83 28.31
N SER A 59 33.52 -21.88 27.00
CA SER A 59 34.56 -21.75 25.98
C SER A 59 35.10 -20.31 25.88
N THR A 60 36.39 -20.15 26.16
CA THR A 60 37.19 -18.91 26.05
C THR A 60 37.21 -18.26 24.66
N LYS A 61 36.56 -18.88 23.66
CA LYS A 61 36.65 -18.56 22.23
C LYS A 61 35.78 -17.36 21.79
N ASN A 62 34.72 -16.99 22.54
CA ASN A 62 33.90 -15.78 22.30
C ASN A 62 34.32 -14.55 23.13
N GLN A 63 35.46 -14.63 23.83
CA GLN A 63 35.86 -13.58 24.77
C GLN A 63 36.12 -12.22 24.12
N LEU A 64 36.66 -12.17 22.89
CA LEU A 64 36.90 -10.89 22.21
C LEU A 64 35.60 -10.21 21.83
N LEU A 65 34.61 -10.96 21.33
CA LEU A 65 33.27 -10.46 21.01
C LEU A 65 32.57 -9.92 22.26
N ILE A 66 32.52 -10.72 23.32
CA ILE A 66 31.92 -10.34 24.61
C ILE A 66 32.62 -9.09 25.17
N LYS A 67 33.96 -9.09 25.22
CA LYS A 67 34.73 -7.93 25.69
C LYS A 67 34.50 -6.69 24.82
N THR A 68 34.28 -6.84 23.52
CA THR A 68 33.99 -5.71 22.62
C THR A 68 32.61 -5.11 22.90
N PHE A 69 31.58 -5.94 23.08
CA PHE A 69 30.26 -5.47 23.52
C PHE A 69 30.34 -4.76 24.87
N LEU A 70 31.04 -5.35 25.84
CA LEU A 70 31.23 -4.74 27.16
C LEU A 70 32.06 -3.46 27.10
N PHE A 71 33.09 -3.40 26.25
CA PHE A 71 33.87 -2.18 26.03
C PHE A 71 32.99 -1.05 25.52
N CYS A 72 32.23 -1.28 24.44
CA CYS A 72 31.30 -0.29 23.91
C CYS A 72 30.19 0.06 24.93
N ALA A 73 29.61 -0.92 25.61
CA ALA A 73 28.58 -0.70 26.61
C ALA A 73 29.11 0.13 27.79
N LYS A 74 30.30 -0.16 28.31
CA LYS A 74 30.95 0.57 29.41
C LYS A 74 31.25 2.03 29.02
N VAL A 75 31.75 2.25 27.79
CA VAL A 75 31.96 3.60 27.26
C VAL A 75 30.63 4.38 27.20
N ILE A 76 29.50 3.70 26.97
CA ILE A 76 28.19 4.33 26.80
C ILE A 76 27.40 4.49 28.13
N THR A 77 27.43 3.54 29.06
CA THR A 77 26.41 3.44 30.13
C THR A 77 26.73 4.09 31.46
N LEU A 78 27.92 3.88 32.02
CA LEU A 78 28.16 3.98 33.45
C LEU A 78 27.02 3.36 34.29
N LEU A 79 27.11 2.07 34.60
CA LEU A 79 26.45 1.47 35.77
C LEU A 79 27.01 2.17 37.03
N SER A 80 26.48 3.33 37.41
CA SER A 80 26.94 4.02 38.62
C SER A 80 26.33 3.49 39.91
N ARG A 81 25.29 2.63 39.91
CA ARG A 81 24.46 2.48 41.14
C ARG A 81 23.45 1.32 41.25
N ILE A 82 23.74 0.11 40.77
CA ILE A 82 22.94 -1.10 41.09
C ILE A 82 23.95 -2.25 41.24
N VAL A 83 24.33 -2.79 42.40
CA VAL A 83 23.59 -3.14 43.61
C VAL A 83 24.38 -2.71 44.86
N THR A 84 23.86 -1.74 45.60
CA THR A 84 24.03 -1.63 47.06
C THR A 84 22.67 -1.28 47.63
N ASP A 85 21.71 -2.20 47.48
CA ASP A 85 20.63 -2.26 48.45
C ASP A 85 20.98 -3.39 49.41
N GLY A 86 21.07 -3.04 50.68
CA GLY A 86 21.40 -3.96 51.75
C GLY A 86 20.32 -5.02 51.84
N THR A 87 20.69 -6.27 51.59
CA THR A 87 20.32 -7.45 52.38
C THR A 87 20.88 -8.69 51.67
N HIS A 88 21.73 -9.42 52.40
CA HIS A 88 22.23 -10.78 52.14
C HIS A 88 22.95 -11.04 50.80
N THR A 89 24.27 -11.05 50.91
CA THR A 89 25.22 -11.66 49.97
C THR A 89 24.95 -13.16 49.79
N THR A 90 24.52 -13.55 48.60
CA THR A 90 24.94 -14.82 47.98
C THR A 90 25.69 -14.46 46.71
N GLU A 91 27.00 -14.69 46.76
CA GLU A 91 27.94 -14.52 45.66
C GLU A 91 27.47 -15.33 44.46
N LEU A 92 27.07 -14.64 43.39
CA LEU A 92 27.08 -15.26 42.07
C LEU A 92 28.56 -15.37 41.70
N SER A 93 29.12 -16.56 41.88
CA SER A 93 30.49 -16.90 41.54
C SER A 93 30.74 -16.72 40.04
N THR A 94 31.05 -15.49 39.64
CA THR A 94 31.64 -15.17 38.34
C THR A 94 33.03 -15.83 38.27
N PRO A 95 33.32 -16.71 37.30
CA PRO A 95 34.66 -17.27 37.20
C PRO A 95 35.63 -16.17 36.74
N ASN A 96 36.48 -15.72 37.66
CA ASN A 96 37.77 -15.07 37.44
C ASN A 96 37.83 -13.92 36.41
N PHE A 97 37.04 -12.86 36.61
CA PHE A 97 37.40 -11.56 36.07
C PHE A 97 38.48 -10.92 36.96
N LEU A 98 39.73 -11.02 36.53
CA LEU A 98 40.85 -10.28 37.11
C LEU A 98 40.50 -8.78 37.18
N PRO A 99 40.75 -8.10 38.32
CA PRO A 99 40.66 -6.66 38.37
C PRO A 99 41.78 -6.10 37.47
N LEU A 100 41.43 -5.30 36.46
CA LEU A 100 42.39 -4.45 35.75
C LEU A 100 42.92 -3.39 36.74
N ASN A 101 43.89 -3.79 37.56
CA ASN A 101 44.62 -2.94 38.48
C ASN A 101 46.04 -2.75 37.94
N SER A 102 46.26 -1.67 37.19
CA SER A 102 47.48 -0.84 37.20
C SER A 102 47.54 0.07 35.97
N SER A 103 46.68 1.10 35.91
CA SER A 103 46.83 2.36 35.15
C SER A 103 45.61 3.26 35.38
N THR A 104 45.20 3.40 36.63
CA THR A 104 43.94 4.01 37.05
C THR A 104 44.00 5.54 37.25
N SER A 105 44.66 6.28 36.35
CA SER A 105 44.54 7.76 36.33
C SER A 105 43.91 8.35 35.06
N PHE A 106 43.49 7.53 34.09
CA PHE A 106 42.92 8.00 32.82
C PHE A 106 41.48 7.56 32.56
N PHE A 107 40.75 7.12 33.60
CA PHE A 107 39.34 6.74 33.53
C PHE A 107 38.37 7.92 33.77
N PHE A 108 38.82 9.16 33.59
CA PHE A 108 37.94 10.33 33.70
C PHE A 108 37.26 10.68 32.35
N LYS A 109 35.93 10.79 32.41
CA LYS A 109 35.04 11.57 31.51
C LYS A 109 34.65 11.00 30.12
N TYR A 110 34.16 9.76 30.07
CA TYR A 110 33.24 9.36 28.97
C TYR A 110 31.76 9.22 29.41
N HIS A 111 31.44 9.59 30.65
CA HIS A 111 30.08 9.67 31.17
C HIS A 111 29.37 10.86 30.53
N GLU A 112 28.19 10.65 29.94
CA GLU A 112 27.42 11.75 29.36
C GLU A 112 28.28 12.70 28.52
N CYS A 113 29.20 12.18 27.70
CA CYS A 113 30.10 13.07 26.95
C CYS A 113 29.27 14.18 26.32
N VAL A 114 29.63 15.43 26.66
CA VAL A 114 29.12 16.62 25.97
C VAL A 114 29.21 16.38 24.46
N ASP A 115 30.27 15.69 24.05
CA ASP A 115 30.46 15.15 22.71
C ASP A 115 29.59 13.89 22.45
N PRO A 116 28.63 13.93 21.52
CA PRO A 116 27.86 12.76 21.10
C PRO A 116 28.67 11.75 20.26
N ALA A 117 29.91 12.04 19.85
CA ALA A 117 30.68 11.17 18.97
C ALA A 117 31.01 9.77 19.52
N PRO A 118 31.52 9.61 20.76
CA PRO A 118 31.79 8.28 21.31
C PRO A 118 30.52 7.44 21.46
N ARG A 119 29.39 8.09 21.81
CA ARG A 119 28.07 7.43 21.88
C ARG A 119 27.64 6.93 20.52
N PHE A 120 27.76 7.76 19.49
CA PHE A 120 27.44 7.37 18.12
C PHE A 120 28.30 6.17 17.68
N ARG A 121 29.62 6.24 17.86
CA ARG A 121 30.55 5.18 17.43
C ARG A 121 30.37 3.88 18.17
N CYS A 122 30.23 3.91 19.49
CA CYS A 122 30.00 2.69 20.25
C CYS A 122 28.64 2.05 19.90
N THR A 123 27.59 2.86 19.70
CA THR A 123 26.28 2.36 19.26
C THR A 123 26.37 1.79 17.84
N GLN A 124 27.13 2.43 16.95
CA GLN A 124 27.40 1.96 15.59
C GLN A 124 28.17 0.62 15.59
N ILE A 125 29.16 0.45 16.47
CA ILE A 125 29.90 -0.82 16.60
C ILE A 125 28.97 -1.91 17.14
N ILE A 126 28.22 -1.64 18.21
CA ILE A 126 27.26 -2.60 18.79
C ILE A 126 26.25 -3.04 17.72
N GLN A 127 25.64 -2.10 16.99
CA GLN A 127 24.62 -2.44 15.99
C GLN A 127 25.22 -3.22 14.80
N LYS A 128 26.42 -2.86 14.32
CA LYS A 128 27.11 -3.60 13.26
C LYS A 128 27.51 -5.02 13.70
N LEU A 129 27.98 -5.19 14.94
CA LEU A 129 28.27 -6.51 15.50
C LEU A 129 27.00 -7.36 15.55
N LEU A 130 25.93 -6.84 16.15
CA LEU A 130 24.64 -7.53 16.20
C LEU A 130 24.14 -7.90 14.81
N GLN A 131 24.24 -7.02 13.81
CA GLN A 131 23.77 -7.32 12.44
C GLN A 131 24.61 -8.38 11.73
N ALA A 132 25.93 -8.38 11.93
CA ALA A 132 26.83 -9.30 11.25
C ALA A 132 26.96 -10.67 11.94
N MET A 133 26.41 -10.82 13.15
CA MET A 133 26.28 -12.11 13.82
C MET A 133 25.32 -13.05 13.06
N GLY A 134 25.62 -14.35 13.06
CA GLY A 134 24.77 -15.37 12.44
C GLY A 134 23.41 -15.56 13.15
N ALA A 135 22.58 -16.47 12.63
CA ALA A 135 21.35 -16.90 13.32
C ALA A 135 21.66 -17.82 14.52
N ASP A 136 22.72 -18.62 14.41
CA ASP A 136 23.12 -19.62 15.42
C ASP A 136 24.09 -19.08 16.48
N GLU A 137 24.59 -17.85 16.31
CA GLU A 137 25.52 -17.22 17.24
C GLU A 137 24.77 -16.63 18.45
N CYS A 138 24.95 -17.26 19.61
CA CYS A 138 24.30 -16.86 20.86
C CYS A 138 25.22 -16.01 21.75
N LEU A 139 24.65 -14.98 22.38
CA LEU A 139 25.32 -14.21 23.43
C LEU A 139 24.79 -14.64 24.80
N PRO A 140 25.59 -14.54 25.88
CA PRO A 140 25.09 -14.72 27.24
C PRO A 140 23.89 -13.80 27.51
N VAL A 141 22.88 -14.32 28.21
CA VAL A 141 21.62 -13.60 28.46
C VAL A 141 21.88 -12.30 29.22
N GLU A 142 22.80 -12.30 30.19
CA GLU A 142 23.18 -11.12 30.97
C GLU A 142 23.78 -10.02 30.08
N LEU A 143 24.54 -10.42 29.05
CA LEU A 143 25.12 -9.49 28.08
C LEU A 143 24.04 -8.91 27.16
N LEU A 144 23.09 -9.73 26.70
CA LEU A 144 21.95 -9.27 25.91
C LEU A 144 21.13 -8.24 26.70
N ASP A 145 20.86 -8.49 27.98
CA ASP A 145 20.14 -7.54 28.85
C ASP A 145 20.90 -6.22 29.03
N ILE A 146 22.23 -6.26 29.14
CA ILE A 146 23.05 -5.05 29.18
C ILE A 146 22.93 -4.29 27.86
N ILE A 147 23.13 -4.97 26.72
CA ILE A 147 23.08 -4.37 25.39
C ILE A 147 21.70 -3.75 25.13
N GLN A 148 20.63 -4.47 25.43
CA GLN A 148 19.26 -3.99 25.28
C GLN A 148 19.02 -2.72 26.10
N ARG A 149 19.41 -2.70 27.38
CA ARG A 149 19.31 -1.50 28.23
C ARG A 149 20.12 -0.32 27.69
N VAL A 150 21.34 -0.58 27.20
CA VAL A 150 22.20 0.44 26.57
C VAL A 150 21.49 1.06 25.37
N LEU A 151 21.03 0.23 24.43
CA LEU A 151 20.42 0.69 23.19
C LEU A 151 19.05 1.36 23.42
N LEU A 152 18.23 0.85 24.34
CA LEU A 152 17.00 1.51 24.75
C LEU A 152 17.27 2.92 25.27
N ARG A 153 18.24 3.07 26.19
CA ARG A 153 18.62 4.39 26.72
C ARG A 153 19.11 5.33 25.62
N ARG A 154 19.91 4.84 24.68
CA ARG A 154 20.46 5.63 23.57
C ARG A 154 19.44 6.00 22.50
N SER A 155 18.41 5.18 22.32
CA SER A 155 17.27 5.50 21.47
C SER A 155 16.41 6.66 22.01
N GLN A 156 16.63 7.09 23.25
CA GLN A 156 15.94 8.20 23.91
C GLN A 156 16.85 9.41 24.15
N ASP A 157 18.00 9.50 23.46
CA ASP A 157 18.89 10.66 23.53
C ASP A 157 18.20 11.91 22.93
N ILE A 158 17.37 12.58 23.74
CA ILE A 158 16.47 13.68 23.34
C ILE A 158 16.77 14.99 24.11
N LYS A 159 17.32 14.93 25.33
CA LYS A 159 17.51 16.15 26.15
C LYS A 159 18.66 17.04 25.66
N VAL A 160 18.32 18.25 25.23
CA VAL A 160 19.16 19.42 25.41
C VAL A 160 18.67 20.06 26.71
N SER A 161 19.49 20.01 27.76
CA SER A 161 19.34 20.98 28.84
C SER A 161 19.74 22.32 28.23
N ILE A 162 18.77 23.13 27.84
CA ILE A 162 19.02 24.54 27.58
C ILE A 162 19.28 25.12 28.97
N ALA A 163 20.54 25.12 29.39
CA ALA A 163 20.95 25.92 30.55
C ALA A 163 20.64 27.36 30.17
N SER A 164 19.65 27.93 30.86
CA SER A 164 19.23 29.31 30.73
C SER A 164 20.38 30.26 31.08
N GLN A 165 20.42 31.35 30.30
CA GLN A 165 21.04 32.64 30.59
C GLN A 165 22.58 32.70 30.60
N ASP A 166 23.12 33.17 29.47
CA ASP A 166 24.13 34.23 29.50
C ASP A 166 23.73 35.27 28.45
N SER A 167 23.03 36.30 28.93
CA SER A 167 22.89 37.58 28.23
C SER A 167 24.22 38.31 28.37
N LEU A 168 24.83 38.71 27.24
CA LEU A 168 25.50 39.99 26.99
C LEU A 168 26.30 39.91 25.67
N LEU A 169 25.96 40.78 24.72
CA LEU A 169 26.73 41.21 23.53
C LEU A 169 27.65 40.14 22.88
N LEU A 170 27.06 39.17 22.18
CA LEU A 170 27.80 38.25 21.31
C LEU A 170 27.78 38.76 19.86
N SER A 171 28.93 38.73 19.18
CA SER A 171 29.01 39.00 17.73
C SER A 171 28.17 38.01 16.93
N TRP A 172 27.66 38.42 15.76
CA TRP A 172 26.88 37.56 14.86
C TRP A 172 27.60 36.25 14.51
N ASP A 173 28.93 36.29 14.34
CA ASP A 173 29.74 35.08 14.10
C ASP A 173 29.67 34.10 15.26
N THR A 174 29.68 34.58 16.51
CA THR A 174 29.59 33.71 17.68
C THR A 174 28.21 33.11 17.82
N VAL A 175 27.16 33.84 17.47
CA VAL A 175 25.77 33.34 17.43
C VAL A 175 25.63 32.25 16.35
N ILE A 176 26.14 32.49 15.14
CA ILE A 176 26.13 31.53 14.04
C ILE A 176 26.93 30.27 14.42
N HIS A 177 28.13 30.41 15.00
CA HIS A 177 28.93 29.27 15.44
C HIS A 177 28.23 28.46 16.54
N ARG A 178 27.61 29.12 17.53
CA ARG A 178 26.83 28.43 18.58
C ARG A 178 25.61 27.71 17.98
N PHE A 179 24.91 28.33 17.03
CA PHE A 179 23.78 27.74 16.33
C PHE A 179 24.17 26.53 15.47
N LEU A 180 25.25 26.64 14.68
CA LEU A 180 25.77 25.52 13.88
C LEU A 180 26.29 24.37 14.76
N SER A 181 26.95 24.68 15.88
CA SER A 181 27.38 23.69 16.87
C SER A 181 26.19 22.98 17.52
N PHE A 182 25.14 23.74 17.85
CA PHE A 182 23.87 23.22 18.36
C PHE A 182 23.19 22.28 17.34
N LEU A 183 23.07 22.70 16.07
CA LEU A 183 22.52 21.88 15.00
C LEU A 183 23.33 20.59 14.76
N ARG A 184 24.67 20.66 14.79
CA ARG A 184 25.55 19.49 14.68
C ARG A 184 25.38 18.53 15.86
N THR A 185 25.25 19.05 17.07
CA THR A 185 25.03 18.23 18.26
C THR A 185 23.67 17.54 18.20
N LEU A 186 22.65 18.26 17.74
CA LEU A 186 21.30 17.74 17.57
C LEU A 186 21.27 16.64 16.49
N SER A 187 21.90 16.85 15.33
CA SER A 187 21.99 15.85 14.26
C SER A 187 22.75 14.58 14.69
N LEU A 188 23.80 14.73 15.48
CA LEU A 188 24.51 13.57 16.04
C LEU A 188 23.66 12.79 17.04
N LYS A 189 22.86 13.47 17.89
CA LYS A 189 21.90 12.78 18.78
C LYS A 189 20.85 11.99 17.99
N HIS A 190 20.32 12.54 16.89
CA HIS A 190 19.43 11.80 15.99
C HIS A 190 20.10 10.54 15.43
N THR A 191 21.37 10.68 15.03
CA THR A 191 22.14 9.59 14.45
C THR A 191 22.40 8.48 15.49
N VAL A 192 22.68 8.85 16.76
CA VAL A 192 22.75 7.89 17.89
C VAL A 192 21.44 7.11 18.03
N ARG A 193 20.27 7.79 17.99
CA ARG A 193 18.97 7.11 18.06
C ARG A 193 18.77 6.13 16.89
N ILE A 194 19.13 6.53 15.66
CA ILE A 194 19.08 5.67 14.47
C ILE A 194 19.96 4.43 14.62
N GLN A 195 21.23 4.60 15.04
CA GLN A 195 22.11 3.45 15.29
C GLN A 195 21.55 2.53 16.39
N SER A 196 20.91 3.11 17.41
CA SER A 196 20.29 2.35 18.49
C SER A 196 19.15 1.49 17.99
N ILE A 197 18.26 2.07 17.16
CA ILE A 197 17.16 1.35 16.52
C ILE A 197 17.67 0.18 15.68
N HIS A 198 18.73 0.39 14.89
CA HIS A 198 19.33 -0.68 14.08
C HIS A 198 19.93 -1.82 14.91
N GLY A 199 20.35 -1.58 16.15
CA GLY A 199 20.75 -2.65 17.07
C GLY A 199 19.54 -3.31 17.71
N LEU A 200 18.57 -2.51 18.17
CA LEU A 200 17.33 -2.98 18.80
C LEU A 200 16.49 -3.86 17.89
N CYS A 201 16.57 -3.71 16.57
CA CYS A 201 15.75 -4.50 15.64
C CYS A 201 15.96 -6.01 15.81
N ARG A 202 17.17 -6.46 16.20
CA ARG A 202 17.49 -7.87 16.47
C ARG A 202 17.15 -8.34 17.88
N LEU A 203 16.77 -7.42 18.77
CA LEU A 203 16.47 -7.70 20.19
C LEU A 203 14.97 -7.58 20.50
N GLN A 204 14.13 -7.58 19.46
CA GLN A 204 12.68 -7.60 19.62
C GLN A 204 12.22 -9.01 20.03
N ASP A 205 11.31 -9.07 20.99
CA ASP A 205 10.51 -10.25 21.28
C ASP A 205 9.07 -9.96 20.87
N PRO A 206 8.63 -10.37 19.66
CA PRO A 206 7.27 -10.12 19.19
C PRO A 206 6.22 -11.00 19.88
N THR A 207 6.63 -12.02 20.64
CA THR A 207 5.72 -12.91 21.37
C THR A 207 5.35 -12.32 22.73
N ASN A 208 6.26 -11.53 23.32
CA ASN A 208 6.02 -10.80 24.55
C ASN A 208 5.27 -9.49 24.29
N LYS A 209 4.04 -9.40 24.80
CA LYS A 209 3.19 -8.20 24.69
C LYS A 209 3.79 -6.97 25.38
N ASP A 210 4.58 -7.18 26.42
CA ASP A 210 5.25 -6.13 27.21
C ASP A 210 6.72 -5.98 26.81
N CYS A 211 7.10 -6.42 25.60
CA CYS A 211 8.46 -6.24 25.10
C CYS A 211 8.85 -4.76 25.10
N PRO A 212 9.83 -4.33 25.92
CA PRO A 212 10.20 -2.92 26.04
C PRO A 212 10.81 -2.38 24.74
N VAL A 213 11.41 -3.26 23.92
CA VAL A 213 11.95 -2.89 22.60
C VAL A 213 10.82 -2.54 21.64
N VAL A 214 9.79 -3.39 21.53
CA VAL A 214 8.62 -3.11 20.68
C VAL A 214 7.91 -1.85 21.14
N ALA A 215 7.67 -1.69 22.45
CA ALA A 215 7.04 -0.49 23.01
C ALA A 215 7.83 0.79 22.67
N ASN A 216 9.15 0.75 22.79
CA ASN A 216 10.02 1.88 22.46
C ASN A 216 10.04 2.18 20.95
N LEU A 217 10.09 1.17 20.09
CA LEU A 217 10.04 1.37 18.63
C LEU A 217 8.68 1.95 18.18
N LEU A 218 7.57 1.50 18.77
CA LEU A 218 6.24 2.07 18.53
C LEU A 218 6.18 3.55 18.93
N TRP A 219 6.76 3.90 20.08
CA TRP A 219 6.81 5.29 20.54
C TRP A 219 7.64 6.16 19.59
N LEU A 220 8.84 5.70 19.21
CA LEU A 220 9.73 6.42 18.30
C LEU A 220 9.09 6.59 16.92
N ALA A 221 8.44 5.56 16.38
CA ALA A 221 7.75 5.61 15.10
C ALA A 221 6.61 6.64 15.08
N ARG A 222 6.00 6.96 16.23
CA ARG A 222 4.90 7.92 16.32
C ARG A 222 5.33 9.35 16.59
N HIS A 223 6.34 9.55 17.44
CA HIS A 223 6.58 10.85 18.09
C HIS A 223 7.94 11.50 17.79
N ASP A 224 8.91 10.76 17.26
CA ASP A 224 10.25 11.30 17.00
C ASP A 224 10.31 12.11 15.68
N ILE A 225 11.48 12.58 15.26
CA ILE A 225 11.71 13.28 13.98
C ILE A 225 11.59 12.31 12.78
N PRO A 226 11.28 12.80 11.57
CA PRO A 226 10.99 11.95 10.41
C PRO A 226 11.98 10.82 10.15
N GLU A 227 13.28 11.09 10.21
CA GLU A 227 14.33 10.09 9.94
C GLU A 227 14.37 8.97 11.00
N VAL A 228 14.12 9.32 12.26
CA VAL A 228 14.04 8.36 13.37
C VAL A 228 12.72 7.58 13.28
N ARG A 229 11.59 8.25 12.99
CA ARG A 229 10.29 7.59 12.78
C ARG A 229 10.39 6.54 11.67
N ARG A 230 10.96 6.93 10.53
CA ARG A 230 11.20 6.05 9.37
C ARG A 230 12.02 4.82 9.75
N THR A 231 13.14 5.03 10.45
CA THR A 231 14.03 3.94 10.87
C THR A 231 13.35 3.01 11.88
N ALA A 232 12.64 3.57 12.86
CA ALA A 232 11.87 2.79 13.85
C ALA A 232 10.77 1.97 13.18
N LEU A 233 10.05 2.56 12.22
CA LEU A 233 9.02 1.89 11.45
C LEU A 233 9.57 0.69 10.67
N ALA A 234 10.70 0.87 9.96
CA ALA A 234 11.36 -0.19 9.21
C ALA A 234 11.97 -1.28 10.09
N ALA A 235 12.30 -0.96 11.35
CA ALA A 235 12.84 -1.92 12.30
C ALA A 235 11.77 -2.82 12.94
N LEU A 236 10.51 -2.38 13.00
CA LEU A 236 9.43 -3.12 13.68
C LEU A 236 9.21 -4.49 13.04
N VAL A 237 9.19 -5.55 13.87
CA VAL A 237 8.61 -6.83 13.45
C VAL A 237 7.11 -6.65 13.30
N LEU A 238 6.59 -6.98 12.11
CA LEU A 238 5.18 -6.80 11.80
C LEU A 238 4.34 -7.91 12.46
N THR A 239 3.45 -7.51 13.36
CA THR A 239 2.50 -8.35 14.07
C THR A 239 1.13 -7.68 14.08
N THR A 240 0.11 -8.35 14.62
CA THR A 240 -1.22 -7.74 14.82
C THR A 240 -1.18 -6.51 15.75
N VAL A 241 -0.22 -6.46 16.68
CA VAL A 241 -0.03 -5.34 17.63
C VAL A 241 0.69 -4.16 16.96
N THR A 242 1.68 -4.42 16.10
CA THR A 242 2.49 -3.35 15.48
C THR A 242 1.93 -2.85 14.15
N LEU A 243 1.10 -3.64 13.46
CA LEU A 243 0.46 -3.25 12.19
C LEU A 243 -0.32 -1.93 12.25
N PRO A 244 -1.12 -1.61 13.29
CA PRO A 244 -1.78 -0.32 13.40
C PRO A 244 -0.81 0.87 13.30
N CYS A 245 0.37 0.77 13.91
CA CYS A 245 1.40 1.81 13.82
C CYS A 245 1.89 2.00 12.38
N VAL A 246 2.08 0.92 11.61
CA VAL A 246 2.46 1.00 10.18
C VAL A 246 1.37 1.68 9.36
N VAL A 247 0.12 1.29 9.56
CA VAL A 247 -1.04 1.88 8.85
C VAL A 247 -1.20 3.36 9.20
N GLU A 248 -1.06 3.75 10.47
CA GLU A 248 -1.07 5.15 10.90
C GLU A 248 0.00 5.98 10.18
N ARG A 249 1.16 5.39 9.87
CA ARG A 249 2.27 6.06 9.18
C ARG A 249 2.06 6.24 7.67
N CYS A 250 1.05 5.62 7.06
CA CYS A 250 0.65 5.94 5.68
C CYS A 250 0.16 7.39 5.51
N ARG A 251 -0.18 8.08 6.60
CA ARG A 251 -0.56 9.51 6.65
C ARG A 251 0.43 10.39 7.41
N ASP A 252 1.67 9.95 7.54
CA ASP A 252 2.71 10.74 8.23
C ASP A 252 3.01 12.07 7.51
N VAL A 253 3.37 13.10 8.26
CA VAL A 253 3.72 14.42 7.72
C VAL A 253 4.91 14.35 6.74
N SER A 254 5.82 13.37 6.90
CA SER A 254 6.97 13.19 6.03
C SER A 254 6.72 12.15 4.92
N ASP A 255 6.97 12.57 3.68
CA ASP A 255 6.88 11.74 2.48
C ASP A 255 7.76 10.48 2.59
N SER A 256 8.96 10.61 3.16
CA SER A 256 9.88 9.49 3.36
C SER A 256 9.34 8.42 4.32
N VAL A 257 8.57 8.83 5.33
CA VAL A 257 7.92 7.92 6.29
C VAL A 257 6.72 7.25 5.63
N ARG A 258 5.88 8.01 4.91
CA ARG A 258 4.75 7.45 4.15
C ARG A 258 5.22 6.41 3.14
N LYS A 259 6.23 6.72 2.32
CA LYS A 259 6.85 5.78 1.37
C LYS A 259 7.29 4.49 2.05
N THR A 260 7.97 4.59 3.20
CA THR A 260 8.43 3.42 3.97
C THR A 260 7.26 2.59 4.49
N ALA A 261 6.18 3.23 4.96
CA ALA A 261 4.98 2.53 5.41
C ALA A 261 4.34 1.71 4.28
N TYR A 262 4.16 2.32 3.09
CA TYR A 262 3.65 1.60 1.91
C TYR A 262 4.58 0.45 1.49
N GLY A 263 5.90 0.68 1.50
CA GLY A 263 6.89 -0.37 1.20
C GLY A 263 6.77 -1.58 2.13
N ILE A 264 6.66 -1.36 3.45
CA ILE A 264 6.48 -2.44 4.43
C ILE A 264 5.19 -3.24 4.16
N LEU A 265 4.08 -2.55 3.87
CA LEU A 265 2.81 -3.21 3.56
C LEU A 265 2.89 -4.02 2.26
N ALA A 266 3.64 -3.53 1.27
CA ALA A 266 3.82 -4.17 -0.03
C ALA A 266 4.72 -5.40 0.05
N GLU A 267 5.90 -5.27 0.67
CA GLU A 267 6.87 -6.36 0.87
C GLU A 267 6.27 -7.56 1.61
N ARG A 268 5.32 -7.30 2.51
CA ARG A 268 4.65 -8.34 3.31
C ARG A 268 3.26 -8.72 2.76
N SER A 269 2.84 -8.18 1.62
CA SER A 269 1.55 -8.44 0.98
C SER A 269 0.35 -8.33 1.95
N ILE A 270 0.34 -7.30 2.78
CA ILE A 270 -0.63 -7.16 3.88
C ILE A 270 -1.99 -6.76 3.35
N LEU A 271 -2.89 -7.74 3.20
CA LEU A 271 -4.25 -7.53 2.71
C LEU A 271 -5.31 -8.05 3.70
N ARG A 272 -5.24 -9.35 4.03
CA ARG A 272 -6.25 -10.01 4.88
C ARG A 272 -6.39 -9.41 6.29
N PRO A 273 -5.30 -9.03 7.00
CA PRO A 273 -5.40 -8.46 8.34
C PRO A 273 -6.07 -7.07 8.40
N LEU A 274 -6.24 -6.40 7.26
CA LEU A 274 -6.87 -5.09 7.17
C LEU A 274 -8.38 -5.24 6.95
N SER A 275 -9.16 -4.44 7.67
CA SER A 275 -10.59 -4.26 7.38
C SER A 275 -10.79 -3.56 6.03
N ILE A 276 -11.95 -3.76 5.40
CA ILE A 276 -12.28 -3.16 4.10
C ILE A 276 -12.09 -1.63 4.13
N ALA A 277 -12.62 -0.96 5.16
CA ALA A 277 -12.45 0.48 5.36
C ALA A 277 -10.97 0.93 5.42
N LYS A 278 -10.07 0.12 6.01
CA LYS A 278 -8.64 0.44 6.07
C LYS A 278 -7.99 0.26 4.70
N ARG A 279 -8.38 -0.78 3.95
CA ARG A 279 -7.88 -0.99 2.58
C ARG A 279 -8.23 0.17 1.69
N ILE A 280 -9.49 0.63 1.73
CA ILE A 280 -9.97 1.79 0.97
C ILE A 280 -9.20 3.05 1.34
N ALA A 281 -9.07 3.33 2.64
CA ALA A 281 -8.33 4.50 3.12
C ALA A 281 -6.88 4.52 2.62
N ILE A 282 -6.16 3.40 2.77
CA ILE A 282 -4.75 3.27 2.34
C ILE A 282 -4.61 3.49 0.82
N ILE A 283 -5.51 2.88 0.02
CA ILE A 283 -5.48 3.06 -1.44
C ILE A 283 -5.80 4.50 -1.83
N GLN A 284 -6.82 5.11 -1.23
CA GLN A 284 -7.19 6.50 -1.51
C GLN A 284 -6.07 7.46 -1.14
N ASP A 285 -5.48 7.33 0.05
CA ASP A 285 -4.41 8.21 0.52
C ASP A 285 -3.17 8.07 -0.36
N GLY A 286 -2.74 6.83 -0.64
CA GLY A 286 -1.49 6.55 -1.33
C GLY A 286 -1.53 6.90 -2.81
N LEU A 287 -2.58 6.49 -3.52
CA LEU A 287 -2.70 6.75 -4.96
C LEU A 287 -3.05 8.22 -5.27
N LYS A 288 -3.56 8.97 -4.29
CA LYS A 288 -3.82 10.43 -4.40
C LYS A 288 -2.78 11.29 -3.69
N ASP A 289 -1.72 10.68 -3.13
CA ASP A 289 -0.72 11.39 -2.32
C ASP A 289 -0.14 12.58 -3.09
N THR A 290 0.08 13.71 -2.43
CA THR A 290 0.55 14.94 -3.08
C THR A 290 2.04 15.20 -2.85
N SER A 291 2.83 14.19 -2.47
CA SER A 291 4.28 14.29 -2.23
C SER A 291 4.93 15.10 -3.35
N ARG A 292 5.39 16.31 -3.03
CA ARG A 292 5.97 17.24 -4.01
C ARG A 292 7.46 16.95 -4.09
N GLU A 293 7.97 16.84 -5.30
CA GLU A 293 9.41 16.96 -5.48
C GLU A 293 9.82 18.40 -5.14
N PHE A 294 10.78 18.57 -4.24
CA PHE A 294 11.62 19.77 -4.28
C PHE A 294 12.67 19.51 -5.36
N PRO A 295 12.69 20.26 -6.47
CA PRO A 295 13.86 20.23 -7.33
C PRO A 295 15.03 20.66 -6.45
N LEU A 296 16.05 19.81 -6.34
CA LEU A 296 17.34 20.19 -5.77
C LEU A 296 17.85 21.35 -6.63
N PHE A 297 17.61 22.56 -6.17
CA PHE A 297 18.24 23.76 -6.67
C PHE A 297 19.73 23.60 -6.33
N THR A 298 20.53 23.07 -7.26
CA THR A 298 21.97 23.31 -7.25
C THR A 298 22.17 24.70 -7.81
N PRO A 299 22.53 25.72 -7.01
CA PRO A 299 23.00 26.96 -7.60
C PRO A 299 24.37 26.64 -8.19
N TYR A 300 24.58 27.02 -9.45
CA TYR A 300 25.85 26.94 -10.18
C TYR A 300 26.16 25.59 -10.89
N SER A 301 25.65 25.44 -12.12
CA SER A 301 26.47 25.08 -13.29
C SER A 301 25.60 25.21 -14.54
N ASP A 302 26.03 26.06 -15.47
CA ASP A 302 25.57 26.03 -16.86
C ASP A 302 25.68 24.61 -17.43
N TYR A 303 24.59 24.06 -17.99
CA TYR A 303 24.50 23.47 -19.34
C TYR A 303 23.26 22.58 -19.58
N GLN A 304 22.56 22.90 -20.67
CA GLN A 304 21.67 22.09 -21.54
C GLN A 304 20.32 21.53 -21.00
N PRO A 305 19.17 22.14 -21.38
CA PRO A 305 17.81 21.70 -21.00
C PRO A 305 17.26 20.48 -21.78
N HIS A 306 18.01 19.85 -22.68
CA HIS A 306 17.42 18.90 -23.63
C HIS A 306 17.54 17.43 -23.23
N ARG A 307 18.32 17.09 -22.19
CA ARG A 307 18.48 15.71 -21.69
C ARG A 307 17.80 15.42 -20.35
N LEU A 308 17.18 16.41 -19.71
CA LEU A 308 16.55 16.20 -18.41
C LEU A 308 15.19 15.48 -18.53
N ARG A 309 14.51 15.49 -19.68
CA ARG A 309 13.20 14.83 -19.82
C ARG A 309 13.20 13.32 -19.58
N SER A 310 14.30 12.60 -19.86
CA SER A 310 14.37 11.15 -19.57
C SER A 310 14.88 10.82 -18.16
N LEU A 311 15.34 11.82 -17.40
CA LEU A 311 15.56 11.72 -15.95
C LEU A 311 14.33 12.15 -15.14
N LEU A 312 13.27 12.66 -15.80
CA LEU A 312 12.01 13.07 -15.18
C LEU A 312 11.04 11.89 -14.88
N VAL A 313 11.54 10.65 -14.71
CA VAL A 313 10.68 9.43 -14.64
C VAL A 313 10.34 9.00 -13.21
N HIS A 314 10.82 9.65 -12.14
CA HIS A 314 10.57 9.21 -10.75
C HIS A 314 9.94 10.27 -9.84
N PHE A 315 8.83 10.87 -10.27
CA PHE A 315 8.30 12.12 -9.70
C PHE A 315 7.30 11.99 -8.54
N TRP A 316 6.95 10.78 -8.10
CA TRP A 316 5.99 10.57 -7.00
C TRP A 316 6.34 9.34 -6.17
N GLU A 317 7.36 9.44 -5.30
CA GLU A 317 7.88 8.27 -4.59
C GLU A 317 6.82 7.57 -3.70
N VAL A 318 5.90 8.33 -3.10
CA VAL A 318 4.84 7.75 -2.25
C VAL A 318 3.77 7.08 -3.10
N ARG A 319 3.32 7.72 -4.19
CA ARG A 319 2.35 7.11 -5.12
C ARG A 319 2.90 5.82 -5.71
N LYS A 320 4.16 5.83 -6.14
CA LYS A 320 4.82 4.63 -6.67
C LYS A 320 4.86 3.50 -5.63
N ALA A 321 5.19 3.80 -4.37
CA ALA A 321 5.13 2.80 -3.30
C ALA A 321 3.70 2.28 -3.05
N ALA A 322 2.68 3.13 -3.19
CA ALA A 322 1.29 2.71 -3.11
C ALA A 322 0.85 1.86 -4.32
N GLU A 323 1.37 2.15 -5.51
CA GLU A 323 1.17 1.33 -6.71
C GLU A 323 1.84 -0.04 -6.57
N GLU A 324 3.03 -0.11 -5.98
CA GLU A 324 3.71 -1.36 -5.62
C GLU A 324 2.89 -2.17 -4.60
N LEU A 325 2.22 -1.52 -3.65
CA LEU A 325 1.27 -2.17 -2.74
C LEU A 325 0.07 -2.76 -3.49
N VAL A 326 -0.51 -2.03 -4.45
CA VAL A 326 -1.61 -2.53 -5.30
C VAL A 326 -1.17 -3.77 -6.08
N LEU A 327 0.04 -3.74 -6.68
CA LEU A 327 0.61 -4.89 -7.37
C LEU A 327 0.85 -6.08 -6.43
N ALA A 328 1.32 -5.83 -5.21
CA ALA A 328 1.50 -6.88 -4.19
C ALA A 328 0.16 -7.51 -3.79
N TRP A 329 -0.89 -6.70 -3.60
CA TRP A 329 -2.24 -7.19 -3.31
C TRP A 329 -2.82 -7.99 -4.47
N PHE A 330 -2.63 -7.54 -5.70
CA PHE A 330 -3.07 -8.23 -6.90
C PHE A 330 -2.39 -9.61 -7.03
N LYS A 331 -1.09 -9.69 -6.78
CA LYS A 331 -0.35 -10.96 -6.73
C LYS A 331 -0.87 -11.87 -5.60
N ALA A 332 -1.24 -11.31 -4.46
CA ALA A 332 -1.77 -12.06 -3.32
C ALA A 332 -3.20 -12.62 -3.52
N VAL A 333 -3.89 -12.21 -4.59
CA VAL A 333 -5.20 -12.73 -5.02
C VAL A 333 -5.12 -13.41 -6.38
N ASP A 334 -4.00 -14.09 -6.65
CA ASP A 334 -3.78 -14.92 -7.85
C ASP A 334 -3.95 -14.16 -9.18
N GLN A 335 -3.65 -12.86 -9.15
CA GLN A 335 -3.78 -11.95 -10.28
C GLN A 335 -5.20 -11.95 -10.88
N ASP A 336 -6.21 -12.19 -10.05
CA ASP A 336 -7.61 -12.07 -10.44
C ASP A 336 -8.15 -10.68 -10.06
N PRO A 337 -8.54 -9.84 -11.04
CA PRO A 337 -9.03 -8.50 -10.78
C PRO A 337 -10.34 -8.50 -9.99
N ILE A 338 -11.18 -9.52 -10.16
CA ILE A 338 -12.47 -9.64 -9.47
C ILE A 338 -12.23 -9.98 -8.00
N LEU A 339 -11.29 -10.88 -7.71
CA LEU A 339 -10.91 -11.17 -6.32
C LEU A 339 -10.24 -9.97 -5.63
N LEU A 340 -9.50 -9.14 -6.36
CA LEU A 340 -8.96 -7.89 -5.81
C LEU A 340 -10.11 -6.92 -5.47
N LEU A 341 -11.05 -6.73 -6.40
CA LEU A 341 -12.19 -5.84 -6.21
C LEU A 341 -13.10 -6.29 -5.08
N ARG A 342 -13.29 -7.60 -4.85
CA ARG A 342 -14.03 -8.15 -3.68
C ARG A 342 -13.36 -7.84 -2.35
N ARG A 343 -12.08 -7.45 -2.36
CA ARG A 343 -11.37 -6.99 -1.17
C ARG A 343 -11.50 -5.48 -0.96
N LEU A 344 -12.15 -4.80 -1.90
CA LEU A 344 -12.53 -3.40 -1.89
C LEU A 344 -14.06 -3.31 -1.84
N ASP A 345 -14.59 -2.23 -1.27
CA ASP A 345 -16.04 -1.98 -1.28
C ASP A 345 -16.41 -1.34 -2.63
N THR A 346 -16.52 -2.15 -3.67
CA THR A 346 -16.74 -1.64 -5.03
C THR A 346 -18.15 -1.07 -5.21
N GLU A 347 -19.13 -1.60 -4.48
CA GLU A 347 -20.50 -1.09 -4.43
C GLU A 347 -20.56 0.25 -3.69
N GLY A 348 -20.02 0.32 -2.47
CA GLY A 348 -20.10 1.52 -1.64
C GLY A 348 -19.11 2.64 -2.03
N VAL A 349 -17.93 2.30 -2.56
CA VAL A 349 -16.86 3.26 -2.88
C VAL A 349 -16.23 3.01 -4.27
N PRO A 350 -17.03 3.05 -5.35
CA PRO A 350 -16.59 2.70 -6.71
C PRO A 350 -15.43 3.56 -7.22
N GLN A 351 -15.31 4.82 -6.79
CA GLN A 351 -14.22 5.70 -7.24
C GLN A 351 -12.85 5.22 -6.77
N THR A 352 -12.77 4.55 -5.61
CA THR A 352 -11.51 3.97 -5.11
C THR A 352 -11.15 2.73 -5.89
N SER A 353 -12.12 1.85 -6.14
CA SER A 353 -11.95 0.66 -6.97
C SER A 353 -11.49 1.04 -8.38
N ARG A 354 -12.08 2.10 -8.95
CA ARG A 354 -11.66 2.66 -10.24
C ARG A 354 -10.21 3.11 -10.21
N LEU A 355 -9.83 3.96 -9.25
CA LEU A 355 -8.46 4.47 -9.13
C LEU A 355 -7.45 3.32 -8.94
N CYS A 356 -7.81 2.30 -8.15
CA CYS A 356 -7.01 1.10 -7.95
C CYS A 356 -6.77 0.36 -9.28
N LEU A 357 -7.84 0.08 -10.04
CA LEU A 357 -7.75 -0.60 -11.33
C LEU A 357 -6.98 0.20 -12.37
N GLU A 358 -7.25 1.50 -12.50
CA GLU A 358 -6.57 2.35 -13.48
C GLU A 358 -5.05 2.34 -13.24
N ARG A 359 -4.62 2.44 -11.98
CA ARG A 359 -3.19 2.37 -11.61
C ARG A 359 -2.61 0.96 -11.74
N LEU A 360 -3.39 -0.07 -11.43
CA LEU A 360 -2.99 -1.46 -11.65
C LEU A 360 -2.71 -1.70 -13.14
N LEU A 361 -3.68 -1.43 -14.01
CA LEU A 361 -3.60 -1.69 -15.45
C LEU A 361 -2.50 -0.87 -16.12
N GLN A 362 -2.23 0.36 -15.65
CA GLN A 362 -1.10 1.18 -16.10
C GLN A 362 0.27 0.57 -15.78
N ASN A 363 0.38 -0.13 -14.65
CA ASN A 363 1.65 -0.66 -14.14
C ASN A 363 1.90 -2.14 -14.50
N LEU A 364 0.98 -2.80 -15.20
CA LEU A 364 1.20 -4.13 -15.74
C LEU A 364 1.97 -4.04 -17.06
N ASP A 365 2.98 -4.92 -17.22
CA ASP A 365 3.66 -5.13 -18.49
C ASP A 365 2.70 -5.79 -19.51
N ALA A 366 2.99 -5.63 -20.80
CA ALA A 366 2.11 -6.08 -21.87
C ALA A 366 1.80 -7.60 -21.81
N ALA A 367 2.78 -8.43 -21.43
CA ALA A 367 2.58 -9.87 -21.34
C ALA A 367 1.64 -10.24 -20.19
N THR A 368 1.84 -9.68 -18.99
CA THR A 368 0.95 -9.90 -17.85
C THR A 368 -0.45 -9.32 -18.10
N LEU A 369 -0.55 -8.16 -18.74
CA LEU A 369 -1.85 -7.58 -19.06
C LEU A 369 -2.68 -8.51 -19.96
N LYS A 370 -2.08 -9.03 -21.04
CA LYS A 370 -2.72 -10.01 -21.93
C LYS A 370 -3.14 -11.27 -21.18
N SER A 371 -2.29 -11.81 -20.31
CA SER A 371 -2.60 -13.02 -19.55
C SER A 371 -3.76 -12.82 -18.57
N VAL A 372 -3.80 -11.66 -17.90
CA VAL A 372 -4.89 -11.28 -17.00
C VAL A 372 -6.22 -11.19 -17.75
N PHE A 373 -6.26 -10.49 -18.89
CA PHE A 373 -7.47 -10.37 -19.69
C PHE A 373 -7.93 -11.69 -20.28
N LYS A 374 -7.01 -12.52 -20.76
CA LYS A 374 -7.31 -13.85 -21.28
C LYS A 374 -7.91 -14.75 -20.20
N LYS A 375 -7.26 -14.84 -19.03
CA LYS A 375 -7.76 -15.63 -17.90
C LYS A 375 -9.14 -15.14 -17.45
N TRP A 376 -9.30 -13.82 -17.39
CA TRP A 376 -10.57 -13.22 -17.01
C TRP A 376 -11.68 -13.49 -18.03
N SER A 377 -11.43 -13.34 -19.33
CA SER A 377 -12.46 -13.59 -20.36
C SER A 377 -12.88 -15.06 -20.38
N GLU A 378 -11.94 -16.00 -20.30
CA GLU A 378 -12.22 -17.44 -20.25
C GLU A 378 -13.03 -17.84 -19.00
N GLU A 379 -12.69 -17.26 -17.84
CA GLU A 379 -13.36 -17.61 -16.59
C GLU A 379 -14.72 -16.92 -16.43
N TYR A 380 -14.83 -15.64 -16.78
CA TYR A 380 -15.98 -14.80 -16.45
C TYR A 380 -16.91 -14.51 -17.62
N LEU A 381 -16.50 -14.62 -18.88
CA LEU A 381 -17.37 -14.32 -20.03
C LEU A 381 -17.92 -15.59 -20.68
N ASP A 382 -19.15 -15.50 -21.19
CA ASP A 382 -19.82 -16.57 -21.92
C ASP A 382 -19.33 -16.64 -23.37
N GLU A 383 -18.77 -17.79 -23.74
CA GLU A 383 -18.34 -18.12 -25.09
C GLU A 383 -19.44 -18.75 -25.95
N ARG A 384 -20.66 -18.95 -25.40
CA ARG A 384 -21.75 -19.57 -26.15
C ARG A 384 -22.05 -18.77 -27.43
N LEU A 385 -21.81 -19.43 -28.56
CA LEU A 385 -22.31 -19.04 -29.87
C LEU A 385 -23.84 -18.97 -29.83
N VAL A 386 -24.43 -17.95 -30.45
CA VAL A 386 -25.88 -17.86 -30.65
C VAL A 386 -26.33 -19.09 -31.45
N ARG A 387 -26.92 -20.09 -30.79
CA ARG A 387 -27.55 -21.24 -31.46
C ARG A 387 -28.93 -20.81 -31.97
N GLY A 388 -28.94 -20.17 -33.14
CA GLY A 388 -30.12 -20.17 -34.01
C GLY A 388 -30.18 -21.49 -34.77
N LEU A 389 -31.35 -22.13 -34.82
CA LEU A 389 -31.60 -23.34 -35.60
C LEU A 389 -31.27 -23.14 -37.09
N SER A 390 -30.04 -23.42 -37.52
CA SER A 390 -29.65 -24.03 -38.79
C SER A 390 -28.13 -24.07 -38.87
N LEU A 391 -27.62 -25.06 -39.59
CA LEU A 391 -26.21 -25.37 -39.81
C LEU A 391 -25.38 -24.13 -40.22
N VAL A 392 -24.13 -24.09 -39.72
CA VAL A 392 -23.07 -23.08 -39.90
C VAL A 392 -22.98 -22.08 -38.74
N ALA A 393 -21.86 -22.13 -38.02
CA ALA A 393 -21.45 -21.15 -37.01
C ALA A 393 -21.18 -19.79 -37.71
N ILE A 394 -22.01 -18.78 -37.47
CA ILE A 394 -21.87 -17.46 -38.12
C ILE A 394 -21.79 -16.29 -37.11
N TYR A 395 -22.15 -16.47 -35.85
CA TYR A 395 -22.16 -15.36 -34.89
C TYR A 395 -20.93 -15.34 -33.97
N PRO A 396 -20.35 -14.17 -33.67
CA PRO A 396 -19.28 -14.03 -32.70
C PRO A 396 -19.75 -14.44 -31.28
N PRO A 397 -18.81 -14.77 -30.36
CA PRO A 397 -19.16 -15.09 -28.97
C PRO A 397 -19.86 -13.92 -28.29
N ARG A 398 -20.85 -14.20 -27.44
CA ARG A 398 -21.67 -13.17 -26.75
C ARG A 398 -20.84 -12.20 -25.90
N ARG A 399 -19.67 -12.63 -25.37
CA ARG A 399 -18.75 -11.80 -24.55
C ARG A 399 -19.45 -11.08 -23.40
N LEU A 400 -20.46 -11.74 -22.81
CA LEU A 400 -21.22 -11.27 -21.65
C LEU A 400 -20.76 -12.00 -20.39
N PRO A 401 -20.82 -11.38 -19.19
CA PRO A 401 -20.57 -12.09 -17.95
C PRO A 401 -21.43 -13.35 -17.80
N LYS A 402 -20.81 -14.47 -17.42
CA LYS A 402 -21.50 -15.71 -17.08
C LYS A 402 -22.46 -15.44 -15.92
N PRO A 403 -23.70 -15.95 -15.95
CA PRO A 403 -24.69 -15.52 -14.97
C PRO A 403 -24.38 -15.91 -13.52
N GLU A 404 -23.72 -17.05 -13.31
CA GLU A 404 -23.19 -17.46 -12.00
C GLU A 404 -21.96 -16.66 -11.52
N LYS A 405 -21.37 -15.85 -12.40
CA LYS A 405 -20.22 -14.97 -12.11
C LYS A 405 -20.57 -13.48 -12.19
N CYS A 406 -21.79 -13.14 -12.60
CA CYS A 406 -22.26 -11.77 -12.78
C CYS A 406 -22.48 -11.09 -11.43
N SER A 407 -21.42 -10.46 -10.93
CA SER A 407 -21.35 -9.71 -9.68
C SER A 407 -21.03 -8.24 -9.96
N VAL A 408 -21.21 -7.36 -8.97
CA VAL A 408 -20.87 -5.94 -9.07
C VAL A 408 -19.42 -5.77 -9.52
N GLU A 409 -18.48 -6.51 -8.91
CA GLU A 409 -17.07 -6.42 -9.27
C GLU A 409 -16.78 -6.87 -10.70
N CYS A 410 -17.47 -7.90 -11.18
CA CYS A 410 -17.30 -8.42 -12.54
C CYS A 410 -17.70 -7.37 -13.58
N VAL A 411 -18.90 -6.80 -13.44
CA VAL A 411 -19.40 -5.78 -14.38
C VAL A 411 -18.64 -4.46 -14.23
N PHE A 412 -18.24 -4.12 -13.00
CA PHE A 412 -17.38 -2.98 -12.72
C PHE A 412 -16.03 -3.08 -13.44
N PHE A 413 -15.34 -4.22 -13.30
CA PHE A 413 -14.07 -4.47 -13.97
C PHE A 413 -14.24 -4.42 -15.48
N TRP A 414 -15.27 -5.07 -16.02
CA TRP A 414 -15.56 -5.07 -17.46
C TRP A 414 -15.69 -3.66 -18.01
N ARG A 415 -16.47 -2.79 -17.35
CA ARG A 415 -16.60 -1.37 -17.70
C ARG A 415 -15.27 -0.63 -17.65
N VAL A 416 -14.58 -0.68 -16.50
CA VAL A 416 -13.34 0.09 -16.33
C VAL A 416 -12.25 -0.38 -17.29
N ALA A 417 -12.19 -1.68 -17.58
CA ALA A 417 -11.27 -2.25 -18.55
C ALA A 417 -11.55 -1.77 -19.99
N ALA A 418 -12.81 -1.79 -20.42
CA ALA A 418 -13.21 -1.31 -21.74
C ALA A 418 -12.86 0.19 -21.90
N GLU A 419 -13.25 1.01 -20.93
CA GLU A 419 -12.94 2.45 -20.92
C GLU A 419 -11.42 2.71 -20.92
N TYR A 420 -10.66 1.93 -20.15
CA TYR A 420 -9.20 2.03 -20.11
C TYR A 420 -8.56 1.73 -21.47
N LEU A 421 -8.96 0.64 -22.12
CA LEU A 421 -8.44 0.22 -23.42
C LEU A 421 -8.83 1.19 -24.53
N LEU A 422 -10.05 1.77 -24.48
CA LEU A 422 -10.50 2.80 -25.41
C LEU A 422 -9.72 4.12 -25.27
N GLN A 423 -9.37 4.53 -24.05
CA GLN A 423 -8.66 5.78 -23.81
C GLN A 423 -7.15 5.69 -24.09
N ARG A 424 -6.53 4.51 -23.97
CA ARG A 424 -5.08 4.32 -24.11
C ARG A 424 -4.50 4.71 -25.48
N PRO A 425 -5.07 4.34 -26.64
CA PRO A 425 -4.51 4.70 -27.95
C PRO A 425 -4.45 6.22 -28.22
N THR A 426 -5.11 7.04 -27.38
CA THR A 426 -5.08 8.52 -27.48
C THR A 426 -3.97 9.18 -26.66
N LYS A 427 -3.29 8.45 -25.76
CA LYS A 427 -2.21 8.95 -24.89
C LYS A 427 -0.85 8.53 -25.46
N LYS A 428 0.11 9.46 -25.54
CA LYS A 428 1.46 9.24 -26.14
C LYS A 428 2.15 8.01 -25.54
N GLU A 429 2.84 7.28 -26.42
CA GLU A 429 3.51 5.99 -26.20
C GLU A 429 4.34 5.93 -24.89
N ASP A 430 3.94 5.03 -23.99
CA ASP A 430 4.84 4.46 -23.00
C ASP A 430 5.63 3.33 -23.68
N GLU A 431 6.97 3.43 -23.74
CA GLU A 431 7.85 2.47 -24.43
C GLU A 431 7.68 1.00 -23.96
N ASN A 432 7.10 0.76 -22.78
CA ASN A 432 6.92 -0.56 -22.17
C ASN A 432 5.46 -1.04 -22.08
N GLY A 433 4.50 -0.27 -22.63
CA GLY A 433 3.07 -0.63 -22.63
C GLY A 433 2.67 -1.52 -23.82
N PRO A 434 1.53 -2.23 -23.76
CA PRO A 434 0.95 -2.88 -24.93
C PRO A 434 0.74 -1.90 -26.08
N SER A 435 0.99 -2.35 -27.31
CA SER A 435 0.78 -1.53 -28.50
C SER A 435 -0.70 -1.19 -28.71
N PRO A 436 -1.04 -0.16 -29.51
CA PRO A 436 -2.42 0.14 -29.87
C PRO A 436 -3.16 -1.06 -30.48
N ASP A 437 -2.47 -1.85 -31.30
CA ASP A 437 -3.02 -3.07 -31.93
C ASP A 437 -3.31 -4.15 -30.88
N GLU A 438 -2.41 -4.32 -29.90
CA GLU A 438 -2.62 -5.24 -28.79
C GLU A 438 -3.79 -4.82 -27.90
N CYS A 439 -3.93 -3.53 -27.63
CA CYS A 439 -5.08 -2.99 -26.90
C CYS A 439 -6.38 -3.25 -27.67
N SER A 440 -6.35 -3.08 -28.99
CA SER A 440 -7.49 -3.32 -29.87
C SER A 440 -7.88 -4.79 -29.89
N ALA A 441 -6.91 -5.71 -29.98
CA ALA A 441 -7.15 -7.15 -29.91
C ALA A 441 -7.74 -7.59 -28.56
N ILE A 442 -7.25 -7.04 -27.44
CA ILE A 442 -7.83 -7.30 -26.12
C ILE A 442 -9.25 -6.74 -26.05
N LEU A 443 -9.47 -5.51 -26.51
CA LEU A 443 -10.77 -4.86 -26.50
C LEU A 443 -11.79 -5.67 -27.32
N GLU A 444 -11.40 -6.12 -28.52
CA GLU A 444 -12.21 -7.02 -29.32
C GLU A 444 -12.58 -8.28 -28.52
N SER A 445 -11.65 -8.90 -27.78
CA SER A 445 -11.97 -10.13 -27.03
C SER A 445 -13.03 -9.95 -25.92
N ILE A 446 -13.21 -8.73 -25.39
CA ILE A 446 -14.09 -8.46 -24.24
C ILE A 446 -15.33 -7.65 -24.59
N MET A 447 -15.37 -6.97 -25.74
CA MET A 447 -16.48 -6.10 -26.15
C MET A 447 -17.59 -6.91 -26.84
N PRO A 448 -18.84 -6.85 -26.33
CA PRO A 448 -19.99 -7.44 -26.98
C PRO A 448 -20.47 -6.55 -28.13
N SER A 449 -21.20 -7.12 -29.10
CA SER A 449 -21.97 -6.29 -30.04
C SER A 449 -23.14 -5.63 -29.32
N VAL A 450 -23.69 -4.53 -29.86
CA VAL A 450 -24.91 -3.91 -29.31
C VAL A 450 -26.06 -4.90 -29.29
N SER A 451 -26.15 -5.76 -30.32
CA SER A 451 -27.15 -6.83 -30.37
C SER A 451 -26.97 -7.85 -29.25
N ASP A 452 -25.76 -8.33 -28.98
CA ASP A 452 -25.48 -9.27 -27.87
C ASP A 452 -25.75 -8.63 -26.51
N TYR A 453 -25.35 -7.36 -26.37
CA TYR A 453 -25.53 -6.58 -25.16
C TYR A 453 -27.03 -6.43 -24.80
N VAL A 454 -27.88 -6.19 -25.80
CA VAL A 454 -29.34 -6.14 -25.63
C VAL A 454 -29.95 -7.53 -25.42
N GLU A 455 -29.39 -8.57 -26.04
CA GLU A 455 -29.87 -9.95 -25.95
C GLU A 455 -29.36 -10.70 -24.69
N TYR A 456 -28.82 -9.98 -23.71
CA TYR A 456 -28.39 -10.53 -22.43
C TYR A 456 -29.63 -11.08 -21.69
N ARG A 457 -30.02 -12.33 -21.97
CA ARG A 457 -31.22 -13.06 -21.47
C ARG A 457 -31.02 -14.58 -21.59
N TYR A 458 -30.60 -15.27 -20.51
CA TYR A 458 -30.97 -16.70 -20.31
C TYR A 458 -30.69 -17.38 -18.94
N LEU A 459 -30.09 -16.80 -17.90
CA LEU A 459 -29.81 -17.61 -16.68
C LEU A 459 -30.06 -16.87 -15.36
N THR A 460 -31.32 -16.64 -15.07
CA THR A 460 -31.85 -16.73 -13.70
C THR A 460 -33.13 -17.55 -13.75
N GLN A 461 -33.01 -18.82 -14.15
CA GLN A 461 -33.95 -19.81 -13.65
C GLN A 461 -33.62 -19.98 -12.16
N ILE A 462 -34.44 -19.30 -11.37
CA ILE A 462 -34.64 -19.59 -9.96
C ILE A 462 -34.76 -21.10 -9.81
N HIS A 463 -34.04 -21.63 -8.82
CA HIS A 463 -34.16 -23.01 -8.40
C HIS A 463 -35.65 -23.35 -8.18
N GLY A 464 -36.19 -24.25 -9.00
CA GLY A 464 -37.45 -24.96 -8.70
C GLY A 464 -38.66 -24.64 -9.57
N ALA A 465 -38.63 -24.97 -10.87
CA ALA A 465 -39.84 -25.42 -11.60
C ALA A 465 -39.44 -26.15 -12.89
N GLY A 466 -39.95 -27.36 -13.08
CA GLY A 466 -39.57 -28.29 -14.15
C GLY A 466 -39.85 -27.82 -15.60
N PRO A 467 -39.42 -28.61 -16.61
CA PRO A 467 -39.35 -28.16 -17.99
C PRO A 467 -40.75 -28.11 -18.63
N ARG A 468 -41.27 -26.90 -18.88
CA ARG A 468 -42.40 -26.72 -19.81
C ARG A 468 -41.87 -26.46 -21.22
N LYS A 469 -42.26 -27.35 -22.14
CA LYS A 469 -42.05 -27.21 -23.59
C LYS A 469 -42.70 -25.92 -24.09
N ILE A 470 -41.92 -25.03 -24.68
CA ILE A 470 -42.41 -23.84 -25.38
C ILE A 470 -42.38 -24.13 -26.89
N THR A 471 -43.53 -23.96 -27.55
CA THR A 471 -43.74 -24.16 -28.99
C THR A 471 -43.36 -22.92 -29.82
N ALA A 472 -42.89 -23.14 -31.04
CA ALA A 472 -42.08 -22.22 -31.84
C ALA A 472 -42.73 -20.91 -32.34
N ASN A 473 -44.02 -20.62 -32.09
CA ASN A 473 -44.71 -19.48 -32.73
C ASN A 473 -45.09 -18.30 -31.80
N THR A 474 -44.74 -18.31 -30.52
CA THR A 474 -44.86 -17.15 -29.60
C THR A 474 -43.51 -16.55 -29.20
N ALA A 475 -42.42 -17.02 -29.81
CA ALA A 475 -41.06 -16.74 -29.35
C ALA A 475 -40.58 -15.29 -29.52
N TYR A 476 -41.21 -14.45 -30.36
CA TYR A 476 -40.69 -13.11 -30.65
C TYR A 476 -41.17 -12.02 -29.69
N SER A 477 -42.44 -12.00 -29.28
CA SER A 477 -42.97 -11.03 -28.32
C SER A 477 -42.61 -11.37 -26.87
N ASP A 478 -42.36 -12.65 -26.58
CA ASP A 478 -42.00 -13.10 -25.25
C ASP A 478 -40.51 -12.92 -24.96
N LEU A 479 -39.65 -12.71 -25.97
CA LEU A 479 -38.17 -12.62 -25.91
C LEU A 479 -37.61 -11.30 -25.36
N GLU A 480 -38.40 -10.24 -25.28
CA GLU A 480 -37.95 -8.93 -24.76
C GLU A 480 -38.17 -8.76 -23.24
N ASN A 481 -39.10 -9.51 -22.63
CA ASN A 481 -39.62 -9.20 -21.28
C ASN A 481 -39.01 -9.94 -20.06
N HIS A 482 -38.20 -11.01 -20.18
CA HIS A 482 -37.97 -11.92 -19.02
C HIS A 482 -36.83 -11.54 -18.06
N ARG A 483 -35.82 -10.75 -18.43
CA ARG A 483 -34.88 -10.22 -17.41
C ARG A 483 -35.43 -9.03 -16.67
N VAL A 484 -36.24 -8.24 -17.38
CA VAL A 484 -37.08 -7.20 -16.80
C VAL A 484 -37.94 -7.83 -15.72
N ASN A 485 -38.66 -8.93 -16.05
CA ASN A 485 -39.49 -9.64 -15.09
C ASN A 485 -38.69 -10.36 -13.99
N GLY A 486 -37.53 -10.97 -14.26
CA GLY A 486 -36.74 -11.64 -13.20
C GLY A 486 -36.11 -10.69 -12.17
N LEU A 487 -35.70 -9.49 -12.60
CA LEU A 487 -35.24 -8.42 -11.69
C LEU A 487 -36.42 -7.72 -11.02
N LEU A 488 -37.53 -7.49 -11.74
CA LEU A 488 -38.80 -7.05 -11.15
C LEU A 488 -39.30 -8.05 -10.10
N GLU A 489 -39.24 -9.35 -10.36
CA GLU A 489 -39.66 -10.43 -9.46
C GLU A 489 -38.75 -10.49 -8.23
N LEU A 490 -37.45 -10.24 -8.37
CA LEU A 490 -36.53 -10.06 -7.23
C LEU A 490 -36.81 -8.76 -6.44
N LEU A 491 -37.23 -7.69 -7.11
CA LEU A 491 -37.65 -6.42 -6.51
C LEU A 491 -39.06 -6.49 -5.87
N GLN A 492 -39.89 -7.43 -6.32
CA GLN A 492 -41.29 -7.62 -5.90
C GLN A 492 -41.48 -8.81 -4.94
N ALA A 493 -40.48 -9.68 -4.77
CA ALA A 493 -40.51 -10.75 -3.77
C ALA A 493 -40.39 -10.16 -2.35
N ASP A 494 -41.18 -10.72 -1.43
CA ASP A 494 -41.54 -10.15 -0.12
C ASP A 494 -40.39 -9.63 0.76
N LEU A 495 -40.79 -8.64 1.58
CA LEU A 495 -40.03 -7.78 2.48
C LEU A 495 -39.34 -8.55 3.63
N ASP A 496 -38.15 -9.10 3.39
CA ASP A 496 -37.15 -9.42 4.43
C ASP A 496 -35.71 -9.14 3.90
N TYR A 497 -35.22 -7.90 4.07
CA TYR A 497 -33.81 -7.43 4.02
C TYR A 497 -32.93 -7.86 2.80
N ASN A 498 -32.61 -7.05 1.77
CA ASN A 498 -32.00 -5.70 1.62
C ASN A 498 -30.60 -5.69 0.92
N GLU A 499 -29.90 -6.82 0.73
CA GLU A 499 -28.59 -6.81 0.01
C GLU A 499 -28.69 -7.16 -1.48
N ASN A 500 -29.44 -8.21 -1.85
CA ASN A 500 -29.53 -8.69 -3.24
C ASN A 500 -30.15 -7.66 -4.21
N ILE A 501 -31.05 -6.81 -3.72
CA ILE A 501 -31.68 -5.74 -4.53
C ILE A 501 -30.68 -4.62 -4.80
N MET A 502 -29.96 -4.16 -3.77
CA MET A 502 -28.94 -3.11 -3.91
C MET A 502 -27.81 -3.57 -4.83
N GLU A 503 -27.35 -4.82 -4.66
CA GLU A 503 -26.36 -5.44 -5.53
C GLU A 503 -26.84 -5.50 -6.98
N ALA A 504 -28.09 -5.93 -7.20
CA ALA A 504 -28.69 -6.01 -8.53
C ALA A 504 -28.86 -4.64 -9.20
N GLU A 505 -29.30 -3.62 -8.46
CA GLU A 505 -29.35 -2.24 -8.93
C GLU A 505 -27.95 -1.75 -9.31
N CYS A 506 -26.96 -1.97 -8.45
CA CYS A 506 -25.58 -1.58 -8.71
C CYS A 506 -25.00 -2.28 -9.96
N VAL A 507 -25.26 -3.58 -10.15
CA VAL A 507 -24.90 -4.30 -11.38
C VAL A 507 -25.50 -3.61 -12.60
N LEU A 508 -26.79 -3.27 -12.56
CA LEU A 508 -27.48 -2.60 -13.67
C LEU A 508 -26.93 -1.20 -13.95
N GLU A 509 -26.60 -0.42 -12.93
CA GLU A 509 -25.95 0.88 -13.11
C GLU A 509 -24.64 0.75 -13.89
N HIS A 510 -23.82 -0.25 -13.55
CA HIS A 510 -22.55 -0.53 -14.23
C HIS A 510 -22.76 -1.02 -15.65
N VAL A 511 -23.78 -1.86 -15.87
CA VAL A 511 -24.21 -2.28 -17.21
C VAL A 511 -24.58 -1.05 -18.01
N PHE A 512 -25.51 -0.19 -17.56
CA PHE A 512 -25.92 1.01 -18.32
C PHE A 512 -24.75 1.95 -18.62
N HIS A 513 -23.83 2.12 -17.69
CA HIS A 513 -22.62 2.90 -17.95
C HIS A 513 -21.70 2.28 -19.01
N PHE A 514 -21.66 0.95 -19.10
CA PHE A 514 -20.91 0.26 -20.16
C PHE A 514 -21.38 0.65 -21.56
N CYS A 515 -22.66 1.03 -21.74
CA CYS A 515 -23.16 1.49 -23.02
C CYS A 515 -22.40 2.69 -23.59
N ASP A 516 -21.83 3.55 -22.74
CA ASP A 516 -21.02 4.69 -23.17
C ASP A 516 -19.75 4.24 -23.94
N SER A 517 -19.34 2.97 -23.78
CA SER A 517 -18.19 2.36 -24.46
C SER A 517 -18.57 1.53 -25.69
N LEU A 518 -19.86 1.30 -25.94
CA LEU A 518 -20.33 0.50 -27.09
C LEU A 518 -20.27 1.31 -28.38
N ASP A 519 -19.99 0.63 -29.49
CA ASP A 519 -20.13 1.21 -30.82
C ASP A 519 -21.61 1.23 -31.23
N LEU A 520 -22.24 2.40 -31.14
CA LEU A 520 -23.63 2.64 -31.54
C LEU A 520 -23.80 2.93 -33.04
N SER A 521 -22.80 2.64 -33.88
CA SER A 521 -22.90 2.75 -35.33
C SER A 521 -23.85 1.70 -35.96
N ASP A 522 -24.03 0.55 -35.29
CA ASP A 522 -24.98 -0.49 -35.72
C ASP A 522 -26.43 -0.03 -35.52
N GLU A 523 -27.10 0.31 -36.62
CA GLU A 523 -28.49 0.76 -36.63
C GLU A 523 -29.45 -0.26 -36.00
N PHE A 524 -29.21 -1.56 -36.22
CA PHE A 524 -30.13 -2.60 -35.77
C PHE A 524 -30.03 -2.82 -34.27
N GLY A 525 -28.81 -3.01 -33.75
CA GLY A 525 -28.56 -3.10 -32.31
C GLY A 525 -28.98 -1.82 -31.59
N ARG A 526 -28.68 -0.64 -32.15
CA ARG A 526 -29.08 0.66 -31.58
C ARG A 526 -30.58 0.80 -31.43
N ARG A 527 -31.37 0.41 -32.43
CA ARG A 527 -32.85 0.43 -32.35
C ARG A 527 -33.39 -0.51 -31.28
N ARG A 528 -32.84 -1.72 -31.17
CA ARG A 528 -33.24 -2.66 -30.11
C ARG A 528 -32.91 -2.12 -28.72
N LEU A 529 -31.73 -1.52 -28.55
CA LEU A 529 -31.32 -0.89 -27.30
C LEU A 529 -32.28 0.28 -26.95
N TYR A 530 -32.65 1.08 -27.94
CA TYR A 530 -33.64 2.15 -27.78
C TYR A 530 -34.99 1.62 -27.28
N ASP A 531 -35.52 0.56 -27.90
CA ASP A 531 -36.81 -0.02 -27.51
C ASP A 531 -36.78 -0.56 -26.07
N VAL A 532 -35.70 -1.24 -25.68
CA VAL A 532 -35.51 -1.71 -24.29
C VAL A 532 -35.48 -0.55 -23.30
N VAL A 533 -34.67 0.48 -23.55
CA VAL A 533 -34.54 1.64 -22.66
C VAL A 533 -35.88 2.39 -22.52
N ARG A 534 -36.58 2.60 -23.64
CA ARG A 534 -37.90 3.24 -23.66
C ARG A 534 -38.92 2.45 -22.84
N ASN A 535 -38.96 1.11 -23.00
CA ASN A 535 -39.88 0.26 -22.25
C ASN A 535 -39.58 0.30 -20.74
N TRP A 536 -38.31 0.37 -20.33
CA TRP A 536 -37.90 0.44 -18.92
C TRP A 536 -38.20 1.80 -18.26
N LEU A 537 -38.09 2.89 -19.02
CA LEU A 537 -38.45 4.22 -18.54
C LEU A 537 -39.93 4.33 -18.17
N VAL A 538 -40.81 3.66 -18.94
CA VAL A 538 -42.27 3.68 -18.74
C VAL A 538 -42.74 2.62 -17.74
N ASN A 539 -41.94 1.57 -17.47
CA ASN A 539 -42.31 0.50 -16.55
C ASN A 539 -42.30 0.98 -15.08
N PRO A 540 -43.44 0.93 -14.35
CA PRO A 540 -43.52 1.41 -12.96
C PRO A 540 -42.69 0.58 -11.98
N ASN A 541 -42.39 -0.67 -12.32
CA ASN A 541 -41.69 -1.58 -11.42
C ASN A 541 -40.15 -1.47 -11.51
N VAL A 542 -39.63 -0.67 -12.44
CA VAL A 542 -38.18 -0.39 -12.51
C VAL A 542 -37.84 0.70 -11.48
N PRO A 543 -36.87 0.47 -10.58
CA PRO A 543 -36.51 1.39 -9.50
C PRO A 543 -36.19 2.81 -9.95
N ALA A 544 -36.53 3.78 -9.09
CA ALA A 544 -36.28 5.19 -9.37
C ALA A 544 -34.77 5.53 -9.46
N SER A 545 -33.93 4.81 -8.70
CA SER A 545 -32.45 4.93 -8.72
C SER A 545 -31.88 4.78 -10.13
N LEU A 546 -32.38 3.82 -10.91
CA LEU A 546 -31.93 3.53 -12.27
C LEU A 546 -32.37 4.55 -13.32
N THR A 547 -33.32 5.43 -12.99
CA THR A 547 -33.97 6.33 -13.95
C THR A 547 -33.00 7.35 -14.55
N ALA A 548 -32.08 7.89 -13.74
CA ALA A 548 -31.09 8.85 -14.23
C ALA A 548 -30.16 8.21 -15.27
N PHE A 549 -29.74 6.96 -15.06
CA PHE A 549 -28.87 6.21 -15.96
C PHE A 549 -29.59 5.84 -17.26
N LEU A 550 -30.85 5.39 -17.16
CA LEU A 550 -31.69 5.10 -18.33
C LEU A 550 -31.95 6.35 -19.18
N LEU A 551 -32.19 7.50 -18.57
CA LEU A 551 -32.36 8.76 -19.29
C LEU A 551 -31.07 9.18 -19.99
N LYS A 552 -29.93 9.07 -19.31
CA LYS A 552 -28.61 9.33 -19.93
C LYS A 552 -28.42 8.45 -21.16
N LEU A 553 -28.68 7.14 -21.03
CA LEU A 553 -28.57 6.19 -22.12
C LEU A 553 -29.54 6.51 -23.26
N TYR A 554 -30.79 6.87 -22.94
CA TYR A 554 -31.78 7.29 -23.93
C TYR A 554 -31.30 8.48 -24.76
N PHE A 555 -30.75 9.52 -24.11
CA PHE A 555 -30.19 10.69 -24.80
C PHE A 555 -28.93 10.36 -25.63
N ASN A 556 -28.13 9.38 -25.19
CA ASN A 556 -26.96 8.94 -25.96
C ASN A 556 -27.36 8.17 -27.23
N ILE A 557 -28.47 7.45 -27.20
CA ILE A 557 -28.97 6.65 -28.34
C ILE A 557 -29.76 7.51 -29.32
N GLU A 558 -30.65 8.38 -28.82
CA GLU A 558 -31.55 9.19 -29.64
C GLU A 558 -30.97 10.58 -29.91
N ILE A 559 -30.55 10.78 -31.16
CA ILE A 559 -29.94 12.03 -31.63
C ILE A 559 -31.02 13.01 -32.14
N SER A 560 -32.24 12.52 -32.44
CA SER A 560 -33.32 13.36 -32.99
C SER A 560 -34.05 14.16 -31.90
N VAL A 561 -33.87 15.48 -31.91
CA VAL A 561 -34.60 16.43 -31.05
C VAL A 561 -36.13 16.24 -31.11
N VAL A 562 -36.68 15.89 -32.28
CA VAL A 562 -38.13 15.68 -32.46
C VAL A 562 -38.62 14.47 -31.67
N ARG A 563 -37.89 13.35 -31.68
CA ARG A 563 -38.25 12.14 -30.92
C ARG A 563 -37.96 12.28 -29.42
N LEU A 564 -37.00 13.14 -29.04
CA LEU A 564 -36.80 13.53 -27.65
C LEU A 564 -38.03 14.27 -27.11
N CYS A 565 -38.60 15.19 -27.89
CA CYS A 565 -39.82 15.95 -27.55
C CYS A 565 -41.08 15.08 -27.37
N ASP A 566 -41.09 13.86 -27.91
CA ASP A 566 -42.20 12.92 -27.75
C ASP A 566 -42.15 12.14 -26.43
N LEU A 567 -41.02 12.15 -25.70
CA LEU A 567 -40.86 11.39 -24.46
C LEU A 567 -41.84 11.82 -23.34
N PRO A 568 -42.11 13.12 -23.10
CA PRO A 568 -43.16 13.55 -22.16
C PRO A 568 -44.57 13.07 -22.55
N THR A 569 -44.84 13.02 -23.86
CA THR A 569 -46.09 12.56 -24.47
C THR A 569 -46.25 11.04 -24.33
N LEU A 570 -45.16 10.31 -24.54
CA LEU A 570 -45.03 8.87 -24.36
C LEU A 570 -45.15 8.44 -22.89
N CYS A 571 -44.49 9.18 -22.02
CA CYS A 571 -44.54 8.92 -20.58
C CYS A 571 -45.83 9.47 -19.95
N SER A 572 -46.72 10.13 -20.72
CA SER A 572 -47.95 10.79 -20.26
C SER A 572 -47.83 11.32 -18.82
N VAL A 573 -46.71 12.01 -18.54
CA VAL A 573 -46.11 12.04 -17.20
C VAL A 573 -47.06 12.64 -16.18
N TYR A 574 -47.84 13.63 -16.60
CA TYR A 574 -48.84 14.28 -15.77
C TYR A 574 -50.06 13.40 -15.49
N TYR A 575 -50.50 12.59 -16.47
CA TYR A 575 -51.66 11.71 -16.35
C TYR A 575 -51.32 10.42 -15.58
N LEU A 576 -50.13 9.83 -15.84
CA LEU A 576 -49.62 8.69 -15.09
C LEU A 576 -49.20 9.07 -13.66
N TYR A 577 -48.69 10.29 -13.41
CA TYR A 577 -48.38 10.75 -12.05
C TYR A 577 -49.63 10.85 -11.17
N LEU A 578 -50.75 11.29 -11.73
CA LEU A 578 -52.05 11.36 -11.04
C LEU A 578 -52.68 9.99 -10.79
N ARG A 579 -52.39 8.99 -11.64
CA ARG A 579 -52.90 7.60 -11.54
C ARG A 579 -51.93 6.62 -10.89
N ALA A 580 -50.70 7.01 -10.60
CA ALA A 580 -49.69 6.15 -10.01
C ALA A 580 -50.17 5.64 -8.63
N PRO A 581 -50.19 4.31 -8.43
CA PRO A 581 -50.80 3.68 -7.26
C PRO A 581 -49.98 3.90 -5.98
N ASP A 582 -48.67 4.09 -6.12
CA ASP A 582 -47.72 4.19 -5.02
C ASP A 582 -46.78 5.41 -5.17
N TRP A 583 -46.03 5.70 -4.11
CA TRP A 583 -45.15 6.85 -4.04
C TRP A 583 -43.89 6.74 -4.91
N PHE A 584 -43.35 5.53 -5.13
CA PHE A 584 -42.15 5.30 -5.93
C PHE A 584 -42.43 5.63 -7.40
N SER A 585 -43.56 5.15 -7.91
CA SER A 585 -44.05 5.46 -9.26
C SER A 585 -44.17 6.98 -9.49
N ARG A 586 -44.67 7.73 -8.49
CA ARG A 586 -44.77 9.21 -8.56
C ARG A 586 -43.41 9.90 -8.54
N ALA A 587 -42.50 9.45 -7.69
CA ALA A 587 -41.14 10.00 -7.60
C ALA A 587 -40.37 9.81 -8.91
N LYS A 588 -40.44 8.62 -9.52
CA LYS A 588 -39.84 8.31 -10.82
C LYS A 588 -40.34 9.25 -11.93
N LEU A 589 -41.65 9.40 -12.04
CA LEU A 589 -42.27 10.29 -13.03
C LEU A 589 -41.88 11.76 -12.84
N ALA A 590 -41.76 12.22 -11.59
CA ALA A 590 -41.29 13.57 -11.29
C ALA A 590 -39.83 13.80 -11.71
N ILE A 591 -38.94 12.82 -11.52
CA ILE A 591 -37.54 12.87 -11.97
C ILE A 591 -37.49 12.96 -13.50
N ILE A 592 -38.24 12.11 -14.21
CA ILE A 592 -38.30 12.12 -15.68
C ILE A 592 -38.76 13.49 -16.19
N TYR A 593 -39.85 14.02 -15.63
CA TYR A 593 -40.38 15.33 -16.01
C TYR A 593 -39.38 16.47 -15.76
N GLY A 594 -38.75 16.47 -14.58
CA GLY A 594 -37.77 17.48 -14.18
C GLY A 594 -36.54 17.49 -15.10
N THR A 595 -35.95 16.33 -15.36
CA THR A 595 -34.77 16.19 -16.22
C THR A 595 -35.08 16.62 -17.66
N LEU A 596 -36.22 16.22 -18.21
CA LEU A 596 -36.63 16.63 -19.57
C LEU A 596 -36.82 18.15 -19.65
N ARG A 597 -37.50 18.75 -18.68
CA ARG A 597 -37.70 20.21 -18.64
C ARG A 597 -36.38 20.98 -18.61
N ILE A 598 -35.40 20.50 -17.85
CA ILE A 598 -34.06 21.10 -17.80
C ILE A 598 -33.35 20.93 -19.15
N HIS A 599 -33.35 19.73 -19.73
CA HIS A 599 -32.69 19.45 -21.00
C HIS A 599 -33.24 20.32 -22.14
N PHE A 600 -34.57 20.46 -22.24
CA PHE A 600 -35.20 21.35 -23.24
C PHE A 600 -34.94 22.83 -22.99
N ALA A 601 -34.87 23.27 -21.73
CA ALA A 601 -34.51 24.64 -21.41
C ALA A 601 -33.06 24.98 -21.80
N TYR A 602 -32.15 24.00 -21.79
CA TYR A 602 -30.78 24.16 -22.29
C TYR A 602 -30.72 24.15 -23.82
N GLN A 603 -31.42 23.22 -24.50
CA GLN A 603 -31.43 23.19 -25.97
C GLN A 603 -32.17 24.36 -26.64
N GLN A 604 -33.04 25.09 -25.94
CA GLN A 604 -33.65 26.33 -26.46
C GLN A 604 -32.76 27.57 -26.29
N ARG A 605 -31.61 27.46 -25.62
CA ARG A 605 -30.66 28.57 -25.40
C ARG A 605 -29.48 28.59 -26.37
N ASP A 606 -29.20 27.47 -27.03
CA ASP A 606 -28.28 27.36 -28.18
C ASP A 606 -29.09 27.39 -29.49
#